data_AF-A0A1B7WX46-F1
#
_entry.id   AF-A0A1B7WX46-F1
#
_cell.length_a   1.000
_cell.length_b   1.000
_cell.length_c   1.000
_cell.angle_alpha   90.00
_cell.angle_beta   90.00
_cell.angle_gamma   90.00
#
_symmetry.space_group_name_H-M   'P 1'
#
loop_
_entity.id
_entity.type
_entity.pdbx_description
1 polymer ?
#
loop_
_entity_poly.entity_id
_entity_poly.type
_entity_poly.pdbx_seq_one_letter_code
_entity_poly.pdbx_strand_id
1 'polypeptide(L)'
;MILNERQYMITKSQIKKFQSATENLEKDPPQDNENEKLRHQSYLASLNGEIEELLEQVEEYENLKSRKIDRLECKSLEELPEALIKARIFRGLTQGQLAELLNVKEQQVQRDEANGYANSSFTKILKVKSVLGIEVIQCSIHFLY
;
A
#
# COMPACT_ATOMS: atom_id res chain seq x y z
N MET A 1 -1.37 1.82 0.46
CA MET A 1 -0.41 0.71 0.24
C MET A 1 0.89 1.00 0.95
N ILE A 2 1.45 0.01 1.64
CA ILE A 2 2.76 0.08 2.29
C ILE A 2 3.86 -0.31 1.29
N LEU A 3 4.85 0.55 1.11
CA LEU A 3 5.90 0.36 0.08
C LEU A 3 7.15 -0.30 0.64
N ASN A 4 7.47 -0.11 1.93
CA ASN A 4 8.73 -0.56 2.51
C ASN A 4 8.62 -0.91 4.00
N GLU A 5 9.69 -1.51 4.54
CA GLU A 5 9.75 -1.97 5.92
C GLU A 5 9.55 -0.83 6.94
N ARG A 6 10.05 0.37 6.62
CA ARG A 6 9.90 1.54 7.49
C ARG A 6 8.43 1.93 7.61
N GLN A 7 7.72 2.03 6.49
CA GLN A 7 6.29 2.33 6.47
C GLN A 7 5.51 1.24 7.20
N TYR A 8 5.84 -0.03 6.99
CA TYR A 8 5.23 -1.16 7.70
C TYR A 8 5.31 -1.03 9.23
N MET A 9 6.50 -0.72 9.76
CA MET A 9 6.71 -0.54 11.20
C MET A 9 5.93 0.67 11.74
N ILE A 10 5.89 1.77 10.99
CA ILE A 10 5.13 2.97 11.36
C ILE A 10 3.64 2.66 11.39
N THR A 11 3.10 2.02 10.35
CA THR A 11 1.69 1.64 10.26
C THR A 11 1.30 0.71 11.40
N LYS A 12 2.11 -0.32 11.71
CA LYS A 12 1.85 -1.19 12.89
C LYS A 12 1.84 -0.42 14.20
N SER A 13 2.74 0.56 14.37
CA SER A 13 2.70 1.42 15.57
C SER A 13 1.46 2.31 15.61
N GLN A 14 0.98 2.79 14.47
CA GLN A 14 -0.22 3.64 14.37
C GLN A 14 -1.49 2.85 14.70
N ILE A 15 -1.63 1.63 14.16
CA ILE A 15 -2.73 0.70 14.48
C ILE A 15 -2.81 0.50 16.00
N LYS A 16 -1.68 0.17 16.66
CA LYS A 16 -1.66 -0.01 18.12
C LYS A 16 -2.13 1.24 18.87
N LYS A 17 -1.74 2.43 18.42
CA LYS A 17 -2.17 3.70 19.05
C LYS A 17 -3.66 3.92 18.89
N PHE A 18 -4.22 3.65 17.71
CA PHE A 18 -5.66 3.78 17.48
C PHE A 18 -6.46 2.74 18.26
N GLN A 19 -6.00 1.49 18.33
CA GLN A 19 -6.62 0.45 19.17
C GLN A 19 -6.64 0.84 20.65
N SER A 20 -5.53 1.36 21.19
CA SER A 20 -5.53 1.85 22.57
C SER A 20 -6.45 3.06 22.77
N ALA A 21 -6.60 3.93 21.76
CA ALA A 21 -7.51 5.07 21.81
C ALA A 21 -8.98 4.63 21.80
N THR A 22 -9.36 3.69 20.93
CA THR A 22 -10.72 3.14 20.88
C THR A 22 -11.08 2.42 22.17
N GLU A 23 -10.18 1.57 22.70
CA GLU A 23 -10.38 0.89 23.99
C GLU A 23 -10.61 1.87 25.15
N ASN A 24 -9.91 3.01 25.18
CA ASN A 24 -10.10 4.01 26.23
C ASN A 24 -11.42 4.76 26.07
N LEU A 25 -11.83 5.06 24.83
CA LEU A 25 -13.10 5.71 24.53
C LEU A 25 -14.30 4.81 24.84
N GLU A 26 -14.18 3.50 24.65
CA GLU A 26 -15.23 2.55 24.98
C GLU A 26 -15.44 2.37 26.49
N LYS A 27 -14.38 2.55 27.30
CA LYS A 27 -14.46 2.42 28.77
C LYS A 27 -15.16 3.58 29.47
N ASP A 28 -15.14 4.77 28.87
CA ASP A 28 -15.74 5.98 29.44
C ASP A 28 -16.74 6.61 28.45
N PRO A 29 -17.90 5.96 28.21
CA PRO A 29 -18.91 6.50 27.32
C PRO A 29 -19.61 7.71 27.95
N PRO A 30 -19.92 8.76 27.17
CA PRO A 30 -20.66 9.91 27.69
C PRO A 30 -22.04 9.48 28.21
N GLN A 31 -22.33 9.84 29.46
CA GLN A 31 -23.58 9.44 30.13
C GLN A 31 -24.74 10.41 29.86
N ASP A 32 -24.44 11.67 29.56
CA ASP A 32 -25.43 12.73 29.37
C ASP A 32 -25.61 13.09 27.89
N ASN A 33 -26.87 13.29 27.50
CA ASN A 33 -27.31 13.80 26.19
C ASN A 33 -27.10 12.86 24.97
N GLU A 34 -28.18 12.60 24.23
CA GLU A 34 -28.16 11.78 23.00
C GLU A 34 -27.21 12.33 21.93
N ASN A 35 -27.02 13.65 21.86
CA ASN A 35 -26.08 14.26 20.92
C ASN A 35 -24.62 13.90 21.23
N GLU A 36 -24.25 13.75 22.50
CA GLU A 36 -22.88 13.39 22.90
C GLU A 36 -22.61 11.91 22.63
N LYS A 37 -23.59 11.05 22.90
CA LYS A 37 -23.55 9.62 22.52
C LYS A 37 -23.37 9.45 21.01
N LEU A 38 -24.14 10.20 20.20
CA LEU A 38 -24.03 10.13 18.74
C LEU A 38 -22.65 10.57 18.23
N ARG A 39 -22.09 11.64 18.79
CA ARG A 39 -20.74 12.10 18.45
C ARG A 39 -19.68 11.07 18.83
N HIS A 40 -19.79 10.48 20.01
CA HIS A 40 -18.89 9.44 20.49
C HIS A 40 -18.92 8.20 19.59
N GLN A 41 -20.11 7.70 19.25
CA GLN A 41 -20.29 6.60 18.31
C GLN A 41 -19.70 6.90 16.93
N SER A 42 -19.95 8.11 16.40
CA SER A 42 -19.42 8.52 15.11
C SER A 42 -17.89 8.54 15.11
N TYR A 43 -17.29 9.03 16.20
CA TYR A 43 -15.84 9.08 16.35
C TYR A 43 -15.23 7.67 16.45
N LEU A 44 -15.83 6.77 17.22
CA LEU A 44 -15.43 5.36 17.26
C LEU A 44 -15.54 4.69 15.89
N ALA A 45 -16.64 4.90 15.18
CA ALA A 45 -16.84 4.36 13.84
C ALA A 45 -15.76 4.85 12.86
N SER A 46 -15.41 6.14 12.89
CA SER A 46 -14.31 6.68 12.09
C SER A 46 -12.95 6.07 12.44
N LEU A 47 -12.64 5.92 13.73
CA LEU A 47 -11.38 5.28 14.15
C LEU A 47 -11.31 3.80 13.75
N ASN A 48 -12.42 3.07 13.86
CA ASN A 48 -12.48 1.68 13.45
C ASN A 48 -12.31 1.51 11.95
N GLY A 49 -12.91 2.38 11.13
CA GLY A 49 -12.69 2.40 9.68
C GLY A 49 -11.22 2.65 9.32
N GLU A 50 -10.58 3.63 9.97
CA GLU A 50 -9.15 3.90 9.77
C GLU A 50 -8.27 2.70 10.19
N ILE A 51 -8.60 2.03 11.30
CA ILE A 51 -7.88 0.81 11.73
C ILE A 51 -8.02 -0.30 10.67
N GLU A 52 -9.24 -0.51 10.16
CA GLU A 52 -9.53 -1.52 9.13
C GLU A 52 -8.70 -1.26 7.86
N GLU A 53 -8.71 -0.03 7.35
CA GLU A 53 -7.90 0.35 6.19
C GLU A 53 -6.39 0.13 6.40
N LEU A 54 -5.86 0.43 7.59
CA LEU A 54 -4.45 0.20 7.89
C LEU A 54 -4.13 -1.29 8.04
N LEU A 55 -5.05 -2.10 8.58
CA LEU A 55 -4.91 -3.54 8.68
C LEU A 55 -4.89 -4.20 7.30
N GLU A 56 -5.77 -3.80 6.39
CA GLU A 56 -5.76 -4.27 5.01
C GLU A 56 -4.42 -3.99 4.32
N GLN A 57 -3.88 -2.79 4.49
CA GLN A 57 -2.58 -2.43 3.93
C GLN A 57 -1.41 -3.25 4.53
N VAL A 58 -1.49 -3.59 5.82
CA VAL A 58 -0.52 -4.45 6.49
C VAL A 58 -0.61 -5.88 5.97
N GLU A 59 -1.82 -6.42 5.83
CA GLU A 59 -2.07 -7.75 5.31
C GLU A 59 -1.58 -7.89 3.87
N GLU A 60 -1.89 -6.91 3.02
CA GLU A 60 -1.39 -6.86 1.64
C GLU A 60 0.14 -6.92 1.59
N TYR A 61 0.82 -6.11 2.41
CA TYR A 61 2.27 -6.10 2.49
C TYR A 61 2.85 -7.44 2.97
N GLU A 62 2.25 -8.05 4.00
CA GLU A 62 2.67 -9.34 4.53
C GLU A 62 2.46 -10.46 3.51
N ASN A 63 1.35 -10.45 2.78
CA ASN A 63 1.06 -11.39 1.70
C ASN A 63 2.11 -11.32 0.58
N LEU A 64 2.47 -10.11 0.13
CA LEU A 64 3.55 -9.91 -0.84
C LEU A 64 4.90 -10.42 -0.31
N LYS A 65 5.21 -10.10 0.95
CA LYS A 65 6.46 -10.52 1.61
C LYS A 65 6.54 -12.03 1.85
N SER A 66 5.39 -12.70 2.02
CA SER A 66 5.31 -14.15 2.20
C SER A 66 5.70 -14.94 0.94
N ARG A 67 5.66 -14.30 -0.23
CA ARG A 67 5.95 -14.89 -1.55
C ARG A 67 5.09 -16.12 -1.89
N LYS A 68 3.87 -16.18 -1.35
CA LYS A 68 2.92 -17.28 -1.57
C LYS A 68 1.94 -17.07 -2.73
N ILE A 69 2.10 -16.00 -3.49
CA ILE A 69 1.27 -15.71 -4.67
C ILE A 69 1.98 -16.16 -5.95
N ASP A 70 1.24 -16.76 -6.87
CA ASP A 70 1.78 -17.26 -8.14
C ASP A 70 1.77 -16.21 -9.25
N ARG A 71 0.89 -15.19 -9.15
CA ARG A 71 0.78 -14.07 -10.09
C ARG A 71 0.23 -12.81 -9.43
N LEU A 72 0.57 -11.65 -10.00
CA LEU A 72 -0.09 -10.37 -9.74
C LEU A 72 -1.07 -10.10 -10.89
N GLU A 73 -2.34 -9.87 -10.58
CA GLU A 73 -3.35 -9.51 -11.57
C GLU A 73 -3.49 -7.98 -11.63
N CYS A 74 -3.39 -7.43 -12.84
CA CYS A 74 -3.72 -6.02 -13.13
C CYS A 74 -5.01 -5.99 -13.93
N LYS A 75 -6.04 -5.30 -13.43
CA LYS A 75 -7.34 -5.17 -14.10
C LYS A 75 -7.34 -4.05 -15.14
N SER A 76 -6.41 -3.11 -15.03
CA SER A 76 -6.28 -2.00 -15.96
C SER A 76 -4.84 -1.54 -16.13
N LEU A 77 -4.59 -0.66 -17.11
CA LEU A 77 -3.26 -0.11 -17.35
C LEU A 77 -2.84 0.85 -16.22
N GLU A 78 -3.80 1.53 -15.60
CA GLU A 78 -3.61 2.46 -14.48
C GLU A 78 -3.08 1.75 -13.22
N GLU A 79 -3.35 0.45 -13.06
CA GLU A 79 -2.85 -0.38 -11.96
C GLU A 79 -1.41 -0.87 -12.17
N LEU A 80 -0.86 -0.77 -13.39
CA LEU A 80 0.46 -1.29 -13.73
C LEU A 80 1.57 -0.70 -12.85
N PRO A 81 1.64 0.62 -12.58
CA PRO A 81 2.64 1.18 -11.68
C PRO A 81 2.63 0.57 -10.28
N GLU A 82 1.44 0.36 -9.71
CA GLU A 82 1.28 -0.23 -8.40
C GLU A 82 1.77 -1.69 -8.41
N ALA A 83 1.43 -2.44 -9.45
CA ALA A 83 1.89 -3.81 -9.63
C ALA A 83 3.42 -3.94 -9.74
N LEU A 84 4.12 -2.97 -10.32
CA LEU A 84 5.59 -2.94 -10.31
C LEU A 84 6.15 -2.83 -8.89
N ILE A 85 5.52 -2.01 -8.04
CA ILE A 85 5.95 -1.86 -6.64
C ILE A 85 5.67 -3.16 -5.87
N LYS A 86 4.49 -3.75 -6.05
CA LYS A 86 4.13 -5.04 -5.46
C LYS A 86 5.11 -6.13 -5.87
N ALA A 87 5.49 -6.17 -7.15
CA ALA A 87 6.48 -7.10 -7.66
C ALA A 87 7.87 -6.88 -7.03
N ARG A 88 8.31 -5.64 -6.83
CA ARG A 88 9.56 -5.36 -6.09
C ARG A 88 9.51 -5.94 -4.68
N ILE A 89 8.42 -5.68 -3.94
CA ILE A 89 8.23 -6.18 -2.57
C ILE A 89 8.22 -7.71 -2.55
N PHE A 90 7.50 -8.34 -3.49
CA PHE A 90 7.48 -9.80 -3.66
C PHE A 90 8.88 -10.36 -3.91
N ARG A 91 9.67 -9.72 -4.78
CA ARG A 91 11.08 -10.07 -5.01
C ARG A 91 11.97 -9.82 -3.78
N GLY A 92 11.46 -9.17 -2.73
CA GLY A 92 12.19 -8.81 -1.52
C GLY A 92 13.30 -7.79 -1.75
N LEU A 93 13.19 -6.99 -2.81
CA LEU A 93 14.18 -5.97 -3.13
C LEU A 93 13.85 -4.69 -2.36
N THR A 94 14.87 -4.06 -1.79
CA THR A 94 14.75 -2.69 -1.27
C THR A 94 14.72 -1.68 -2.42
N GLN A 95 14.30 -0.45 -2.14
CA GLN A 95 14.35 0.64 -3.12
C GLN A 95 15.79 0.95 -3.54
N GLY A 96 16.76 0.84 -2.62
CA GLY A 96 18.19 0.94 -2.92
C GLY A 96 18.67 -0.16 -3.87
N GLN A 97 18.30 -1.42 -3.62
CA GLN A 97 18.65 -2.53 -4.52
C GLN A 97 18.03 -2.38 -5.91
N LEU A 98 16.78 -1.92 -6.00
CA LEU A 98 16.18 -1.61 -7.30
C LEU A 98 16.93 -0.47 -8.00
N ALA A 99 17.35 0.56 -7.26
CA ALA A 99 18.12 1.67 -7.81
C ALA A 99 19.49 1.23 -8.35
N GLU A 100 20.18 0.32 -7.64
CA GLU A 100 21.42 -0.31 -8.11
C GLU A 100 21.20 -1.05 -9.43
N LEU A 101 20.18 -1.89 -9.52
CA LEU A 101 19.84 -2.63 -10.74
C LEU A 101 19.45 -1.72 -11.91
N LEU A 102 18.81 -0.58 -11.62
CA LEU A 102 18.45 0.43 -12.61
C LEU A 102 19.60 1.37 -12.99
N ASN A 103 20.72 1.32 -12.25
CA ASN A 103 21.83 2.26 -12.30
C ASN A 103 21.38 3.73 -12.13
N VAL A 104 20.61 3.98 -11.06
CA VAL A 104 20.11 5.31 -10.68
C VAL A 104 20.33 5.56 -9.18
N LYS A 105 20.10 6.79 -8.72
CA LYS A 105 20.13 7.12 -7.30
C LYS A 105 18.88 6.57 -6.60
N GLU A 106 19.03 6.06 -5.38
CA GLU A 106 17.90 5.56 -4.57
C GLU A 106 16.77 6.59 -4.42
N GLN A 107 17.10 7.87 -4.23
CA GLN A 107 16.12 8.96 -4.15
C GLN A 107 15.20 9.04 -5.38
N GLN A 108 15.69 8.64 -6.55
CA GLN A 108 14.87 8.60 -7.76
C GLN A 108 13.80 7.53 -7.65
N VAL A 109 14.19 6.30 -7.28
CA VAL A 109 13.25 5.17 -7.09
C VAL A 109 12.26 5.50 -5.98
N GLN A 110 12.71 6.06 -4.86
CA GLN A 110 11.82 6.49 -3.78
C GLN A 110 10.77 7.49 -4.27
N ARG A 111 11.18 8.48 -5.08
CA ARG A 111 10.26 9.48 -5.65
C ARG A 111 9.30 8.88 -6.67
N ASP A 112 9.77 7.96 -7.50
CA ASP A 112 8.94 7.28 -8.49
C ASP A 112 7.91 6.38 -7.81
N GLU A 113 8.28 5.62 -6.79
CA GLU A 113 7.31 4.77 -6.09
C GLU A 113 6.33 5.59 -5.24
N ALA A 114 6.80 6.68 -4.62
CA ALA A 114 5.95 7.56 -3.81
C ALA A 114 4.85 8.27 -4.62
N ASN A 115 5.08 8.50 -5.92
CA ASN A 115 4.08 9.08 -6.82
C ASN A 115 3.42 8.07 -7.76
N GLY A 116 3.53 6.76 -7.47
CA GLY A 116 2.94 5.71 -8.31
C GLY A 116 3.43 5.77 -9.75
N TYR A 117 4.69 6.14 -9.97
CA TYR A 117 5.32 6.37 -11.27
C TYR A 117 4.59 7.37 -12.18
N ALA A 118 3.73 8.25 -11.67
CA ALA A 118 2.88 9.13 -12.48
C ALA A 118 3.64 9.97 -13.54
N ASN A 119 4.88 10.36 -13.24
CA ASN A 119 5.74 11.15 -14.14
C ASN A 119 6.86 10.33 -14.80
N SER A 120 6.83 9.01 -14.68
CA SER A 120 7.85 8.16 -15.28
C SER A 120 7.55 7.93 -16.75
N SER A 121 8.59 8.02 -17.58
CA SER A 121 8.44 7.66 -18.99
C SER A 121 8.09 6.18 -19.13
N PHE A 122 7.35 5.84 -20.18
CA PHE A 122 7.05 4.44 -20.49
C PHE A 122 8.32 3.58 -20.63
N THR A 123 9.39 4.13 -21.21
CA THR A 123 10.71 3.48 -21.29
C THR A 123 11.25 3.08 -19.90
N LYS A 124 11.01 3.91 -18.88
CA LYS A 124 11.42 3.63 -17.51
C LYS A 124 10.58 2.51 -16.90
N ILE A 125 9.26 2.53 -17.08
CA ILE A 125 8.36 1.43 -16.69
C ILE A 125 8.84 0.10 -17.27
N LEU A 126 9.16 0.07 -18.57
CA LEU A 126 9.69 -1.12 -19.24
C LEU A 126 11.04 -1.58 -18.65
N LYS A 127 11.92 -0.64 -18.30
CA LYS A 127 13.20 -0.95 -17.66
C LYS A 127 13.02 -1.53 -16.25
N VAL A 128 12.07 -0.99 -15.47
CA VAL A 128 11.72 -1.53 -14.15
C VAL A 128 11.15 -2.95 -14.30
N LYS A 129 10.21 -3.15 -15.23
CA LYS A 129 9.66 -4.47 -15.56
C LYS A 129 10.77 -5.48 -15.89
N SER A 130 11.72 -5.11 -16.75
CA SER A 130 12.79 -6.03 -17.17
C SER A 130 13.72 -6.38 -16.02
N VAL A 131 14.11 -5.39 -15.20
CA VAL A 131 14.96 -5.59 -14.02
C VAL A 131 14.29 -6.46 -12.96
N LEU A 132 12.97 -6.31 -12.77
CA LEU A 132 12.19 -7.12 -11.83
C LEU A 132 11.89 -8.53 -12.36
N GLY A 133 12.23 -8.82 -13.63
CA GLY A 133 11.95 -10.09 -14.29
C GLY A 133 10.46 -10.39 -14.32
N ILE A 134 9.64 -9.38 -14.65
CA ILE A 134 8.19 -9.50 -14.78
C ILE A 134 7.86 -9.75 -16.24
N GLU A 135 6.91 -10.63 -16.52
CA GLU A 135 6.35 -10.85 -17.85
C GLU A 135 4.87 -10.50 -17.85
N VAL A 136 4.40 -9.90 -18.95
CA VAL A 136 2.98 -9.58 -19.14
C VAL A 136 2.44 -10.61 -20.13
N ILE A 137 1.70 -11.60 -19.61
CA ILE A 137 1.26 -12.76 -20.38
C ILE A 137 -0.05 -12.46 -21.14
N GLN A 138 -0.93 -11.64 -20.57
CA GLN A 138 -2.24 -11.32 -21.15
C GLN A 138 -2.46 -9.80 -21.12
N CYS A 139 -2.85 -9.24 -22.25
CA CYS A 139 -3.24 -7.84 -22.41
C CYS A 139 -4.45 -7.78 -23.36
N SER A 140 -5.59 -7.31 -22.86
CA SER A 140 -6.84 -7.20 -23.62
C SER A 140 -7.31 -5.75 -23.63
N ILE A 141 -7.59 -5.21 -24.82
CA ILE A 141 -8.12 -3.86 -25.01
C ILE A 141 -9.58 -3.99 -25.45
N HIS A 142 -10.50 -3.38 -24.70
CA HIS A 142 -11.93 -3.38 -24.99
C HIS A 142 -12.36 -1.99 -25.46
N PHE A 143 -13.20 -1.94 -26.50
CA PHE A 143 -13.82 -0.69 -26.94
C PHE A 143 -15.06 -0.41 -26.09
N LEU A 144 -15.18 0.82 -25.60
CA LEU A 144 -16.41 1.29 -24.94
C LEU A 144 -17.31 1.88 -26.03
N TYR A 145 -18.56 1.40 -26.10
CA TYR A 145 -19.59 1.86 -27.03
C TYR A 145 -20.67 2.63 -26.28
#